data_AF-A0A1I1R9B2-F1
#
_entry.id   AF-A0A1I1R9B2-F1
#
_cell.length_a   1.000
_cell.length_b   1.000
_cell.length_c   1.000
_cell.angle_alpha   90.00
_cell.angle_beta   90.00
_cell.angle_gamma   90.00
#
_symmetry.space_group_name_H-M   'P 1'
#
loop_
_entity.id
_entity.type
_entity.pdbx_description
1 polymer ?
#
loop_
_entity_poly.entity_id
_entity_poly.type
_entity_poly.pdbx_seq_one_letter_code
_entity_poly.pdbx_strand_id
1 'polypeptide(L)'
;MSSAPPTDLSAIPEDQRDAVLAVLRERDALRDANKRLEHLVAELNQAVHGKRSEKLSEDERQLAFEDLETAVAEAETQQDEQAPPQALPRRAARRNRGNLPKDLPRIEQVIDPDSLD
;
A
#
# COMPACT_ATOMS: atom_id res chain seq x y z
N MET A 1 -6.57 -0.85 36.65
CA MET A 1 -6.35 -2.30 36.83
C MET A 1 -6.14 -2.59 38.30
N SER A 2 -7.16 -3.11 38.98
CA SER A 2 -7.08 -3.43 40.40
C SER A 2 -6.25 -4.69 40.59
N SER A 3 -4.96 -4.52 40.89
CA SER A 3 -4.11 -5.61 41.36
C SER A 3 -4.47 -5.87 42.82
N ALA A 4 -5.56 -6.60 43.04
CA ALA A 4 -5.83 -7.17 44.34
C ALA A 4 -4.63 -8.06 44.74
N PRO A 5 -4.18 -8.02 46.00
CA PRO A 5 -3.11 -8.89 46.46
C PRO A 5 -3.48 -10.35 46.19
N PRO A 6 -2.50 -11.22 45.89
CA PRO A 6 -2.75 -12.65 45.71
C PRO A 6 -3.47 -13.19 46.94
N THR A 7 -4.63 -13.80 46.73
CA THR A 7 -5.45 -14.34 47.81
C THR A 7 -4.71 -15.53 48.43
N ASP A 8 -4.29 -15.39 49.69
CA ASP A 8 -3.67 -16.49 50.43
C ASP A 8 -4.72 -17.54 50.78
N LEU A 9 -4.67 -18.67 50.07
CA LEU A 9 -5.61 -19.78 50.24
C LEU A 9 -5.40 -20.54 51.55
N SER A 10 -4.22 -20.42 52.18
CA SER A 10 -3.91 -21.10 53.43
C SER A 10 -4.68 -20.50 54.63
N ALA A 11 -5.04 -19.22 54.54
CA ALA A 11 -5.86 -18.50 55.51
C ALA A 11 -7.36 -18.84 55.45
N ILE A 12 -7.79 -19.61 54.44
CA ILE A 12 -9.18 -20.02 54.23
C ILE A 12 -9.40 -21.43 54.82
N PRO A 13 -10.53 -21.67 55.52
CA PRO A 13 -10.95 -23.01 55.97
C PRO A 13 -10.91 -24.04 54.84
N GLU A 14 -10.38 -25.24 55.12
CA GLU A 14 -10.10 -26.25 54.08
C GLU A 14 -11.35 -26.69 53.31
N ASP A 15 -12.49 -26.75 54.00
CA ASP A 15 -13.81 -27.05 53.46
C ASP A 15 -14.31 -26.01 52.44
N GLN A 16 -13.76 -24.80 52.46
CA GLN A 16 -14.16 -23.69 51.59
C GLN A 16 -13.14 -23.37 50.49
N ARG A 17 -11.92 -23.93 50.57
CA ARG A 17 -10.83 -23.65 49.62
C ARG A 17 -11.22 -24.00 48.18
N ASP A 18 -11.86 -25.15 47.97
CA ASP A 18 -12.26 -25.61 46.64
C ASP A 18 -13.32 -24.69 46.01
N ALA A 19 -14.28 -24.23 46.82
CA ALA A 19 -15.30 -23.27 46.38
C ALA A 19 -14.67 -21.92 46.01
N VAL A 20 -13.73 -21.42 46.81
CA VAL A 20 -13.02 -20.16 46.51
C VAL A 20 -12.17 -20.30 45.25
N LEU A 21 -11.48 -21.43 45.06
CA LEU A 21 -10.72 -21.71 43.84
C LEU A 21 -11.62 -21.73 42.59
N ALA A 22 -12.81 -22.33 42.69
CA ALA A 22 -13.78 -22.33 41.59
C ALA A 22 -14.20 -20.91 41.21
N VAL A 23 -14.53 -20.06 42.19
CA VAL A 23 -14.91 -18.66 41.97
C VAL A 23 -13.77 -17.85 41.37
N LEU A 24 -12.52 -18.07 41.82
CA LEU A 24 -11.36 -17.38 41.25
C LEU A 24 -11.14 -17.74 39.78
N ARG A 25 -11.29 -19.02 39.42
CA ARG A 25 -11.20 -19.49 38.02
C ARG A 25 -12.28 -18.88 37.15
N GLU A 26 -13.52 -18.86 37.63
CA GLU A 26 -14.64 -18.24 36.92
C GLU A 26 -14.43 -16.73 36.73
N ARG A 27 -14.00 -16.04 37.78
CA ARG A 27 -13.65 -14.61 37.71
C ARG A 27 -12.60 -14.34 36.63
N ASP A 28 -11.57 -15.17 36.55
CA ASP A 28 -10.50 -14.99 35.57
C ASP A 28 -10.98 -15.26 34.14
N ALA A 29 -11.76 -16.33 33.94
CA ALA A 29 -12.41 -16.60 32.67
C ALA A 29 -13.32 -15.44 32.21
N LEU A 30 -14.12 -14.89 33.13
CA LEU A 30 -15.00 -13.74 32.86
C LEU A 30 -14.20 -12.47 32.55
N ARG A 31 -13.08 -12.24 33.23
CA ARG A 31 -12.19 -11.10 32.94
C ARG A 31 -11.60 -11.19 31.54
N ASP A 32 -11.16 -12.36 31.13
CA ASP A 32 -10.60 -12.54 29.80
C ASP A 32 -11.68 -12.45 28.70
N ALA A 33 -12.89 -12.96 28.97
CA ALA A 33 -14.04 -12.75 28.08
C ALA A 33 -14.39 -11.26 27.96
N ASN A 34 -14.43 -10.51 29.07
CA ASN A 34 -14.70 -9.07 29.05
C ASN A 34 -13.65 -8.29 28.27
N LYS A 35 -12.35 -8.56 28.45
CA LYS A 35 -11.29 -7.89 27.66
C LYS A 35 -11.49 -8.10 26.15
N ARG A 36 -11.88 -9.31 25.74
CA ARG A 36 -12.14 -9.62 24.33
C ARG A 36 -13.38 -8.87 23.82
N LEU A 37 -14.44 -8.80 24.62
CA LEU A 37 -15.66 -8.06 24.27
C LEU A 37 -15.39 -6.55 24.17
N GLU A 38 -14.67 -5.98 25.12
CA GLU A 38 -14.26 -4.57 25.10
C GLU A 38 -13.45 -4.24 23.83
N HIS A 39 -12.54 -5.13 23.44
CA HIS A 39 -11.79 -4.99 22.20
C HIS A 39 -12.70 -5.03 20.96
N LEU A 40 -13.60 -6.01 20.85
CA LEU A 40 -14.54 -6.12 19.74
C LEU A 40 -15.48 -4.91 19.65
N VAL A 41 -15.93 -4.38 20.80
CA VAL A 41 -16.75 -3.17 20.85
C VAL A 41 -15.94 -1.95 20.39
N ALA A 42 -14.67 -1.84 20.78
CA ALA A 42 -13.79 -0.78 20.28
C ALA A 42 -13.58 -0.87 18.77
N GLU A 43 -13.37 -2.07 18.23
CA GLU A 43 -13.28 -2.30 16.78
C GLU A 43 -14.58 -1.95 16.06
N LEU A 44 -15.73 -2.36 16.60
CA LEU A 44 -17.04 -2.02 16.05
C LEU A 44 -17.27 -0.50 16.05
N ASN A 45 -16.97 0.18 17.16
CA ASN A 45 -17.09 1.63 17.23
C ASN A 45 -16.13 2.32 16.26
N GLN A 46 -14.92 1.81 16.06
CA GLN A 46 -13.99 2.33 15.06
C GLN A 46 -14.49 2.07 13.63
N ALA A 47 -15.16 0.95 13.37
CA ALA A 47 -15.75 0.65 12.06
C ALA A 47 -16.97 1.52 11.76
N VAL A 48 -17.82 1.76 12.77
CA VAL A 48 -19.07 2.52 12.63
C VAL A 48 -18.85 4.02 12.74
N HIS A 49 -17.87 4.46 13.53
CA HIS A 49 -17.66 5.87 13.91
C HIS A 49 -16.20 6.32 13.83
N GLY A 50 -15.28 5.51 13.30
CA GLY A 50 -13.86 5.87 13.22
C GLY A 50 -13.57 7.03 12.26
N LYS A 51 -12.30 7.36 12.07
CA LYS A 51 -11.84 8.52 11.27
C LYS A 51 -12.31 8.55 9.81
N ARG A 52 -12.65 7.40 9.22
CA ARG A 52 -13.28 7.30 7.87
C ARG A 52 -14.81 7.46 7.90
N SER A 53 -15.40 7.48 9.08
CA SER A 53 -16.83 7.68 9.32
C SER A 53 -17.18 9.11 9.76
N GLU A 54 -16.18 9.99 9.91
CA GLU A 54 -16.43 11.38 9.50
C GLU A 54 -16.74 11.29 8.01
N LYS A 55 -18.04 11.24 7.68
CA LYS A 55 -18.48 11.26 6.30
C LYS A 55 -17.89 12.54 5.72
N LEU A 56 -16.86 12.41 4.89
CA LEU A 56 -16.38 13.49 4.06
C LEU A 56 -17.64 14.11 3.43
N SER A 57 -17.78 15.43 3.57
CA SER A 57 -18.77 16.16 2.79
C SER A 57 -18.59 15.81 1.32
N GLU A 58 -19.62 16.02 0.50
CA GLU A 58 -19.55 15.70 -0.92
C GLU A 58 -18.30 16.31 -1.58
N ASP A 59 -17.96 17.53 -1.20
CA ASP A 59 -16.80 18.27 -1.68
C ASP A 59 -15.46 17.66 -1.19
N GLU A 60 -15.35 17.30 0.09
CA GLU A 60 -14.14 16.66 0.64
C GLU A 60 -13.92 15.26 0.07
N ARG A 61 -15.00 14.53 -0.23
CA ARG A 61 -14.94 13.22 -0.87
C ARG A 61 -14.47 13.36 -2.32
N GLN A 62 -15.01 14.35 -3.04
CA GLN A 62 -14.61 14.65 -4.40
C GLN A 62 -13.12 15.01 -4.47
N LEU A 63 -12.64 15.88 -3.57
CA LEU A 63 -11.22 16.22 -3.46
C LEU A 63 -10.34 14.99 -3.19
N ALA A 64 -10.76 14.10 -2.28
CA ALA A 64 -10.01 12.88 -1.99
C ALA A 64 -9.91 11.93 -3.20
N PHE A 65 -10.92 11.91 -4.09
CA PHE A 65 -10.84 11.14 -5.34
C PHE A 65 -9.86 11.78 -6.33
N GLU A 66 -9.88 13.11 -6.46
CA GLU A 66 -8.94 13.85 -7.32
C GLU A 66 -7.48 13.64 -6.87
N ASP A 67 -7.21 13.68 -5.56
CA ASP A 67 -5.89 13.41 -4.99
C ASP A 67 -5.44 11.97 -5.27
N LEU A 68 -6.35 10.99 -5.16
CA LEU A 68 -6.06 9.59 -5.45
C LEU A 68 -5.79 9.36 -6.94
N GLU A 69 -6.58 9.97 -7.82
CA GLU A 69 -6.36 9.90 -9.27
C GLU A 69 -4.98 10.48 -9.64
N THR A 70 -4.61 11.60 -9.02
CA THR A 70 -3.28 12.22 -9.21
C THR A 70 -2.17 11.28 -8.74
N ALA A 71 -2.27 10.71 -7.54
CA ALA A 71 -1.27 9.79 -7.00
C ALA A 71 -1.11 8.52 -7.86
N VAL A 72 -2.21 8.00 -8.42
CA VAL A 72 -2.16 6.86 -9.35
C VAL A 72 -1.45 7.24 -10.65
N ALA A 73 -1.80 8.38 -11.26
CA ALA A 73 -1.14 8.86 -12.47
C ALA A 73 0.36 9.14 -12.24
N GLU A 74 0.74 9.68 -11.09
CA GLU A 74 2.15 9.86 -10.70
C GLU A 74 2.87 8.50 -10.55
N ALA A 75 2.22 7.51 -9.93
CA ALA A 75 2.80 6.18 -9.80
C ALA A 75 2.98 5.48 -11.17
N GLU A 76 2.01 5.62 -12.06
CA GLU A 76 2.08 5.08 -13.44
C GLU A 76 3.18 5.77 -14.25
N THR A 77 3.26 7.10 -14.21
CA THR A 77 4.33 7.84 -14.92
C THR A 77 5.71 7.51 -14.39
N GLN A 78 5.88 7.37 -13.07
CA GLN A 78 7.14 6.90 -12.47
C GLN A 78 7.49 5.47 -12.92
N GLN A 79 6.51 4.58 -13.05
CA GLN A 79 6.73 3.23 -13.58
C GLN A 79 7.14 3.25 -15.05
N ASP A 80 6.52 4.10 -15.87
CA ASP A 80 6.87 4.25 -17.29
C ASP A 80 8.27 4.88 -17.48
N GLU A 81 8.66 5.84 -16.64
CA GLU A 81 10.02 6.42 -16.65
C GLU A 81 11.09 5.41 -16.22
N GLN A 82 10.76 4.55 -15.25
CA GLN A 82 11.66 3.49 -14.79
C GLN A 82 11.66 2.24 -15.67
N ALA A 83 10.67 2.09 -16.55
CA ALA A 83 10.62 1.00 -17.50
C ALA A 83 11.84 1.11 -18.43
N PRO A 84 12.67 0.05 -18.55
CA PRO A 84 13.77 0.07 -19.51
C PRO A 84 13.16 0.28 -20.90
N PRO A 85 13.76 1.14 -21.74
CA PRO A 85 13.21 1.42 -23.06
C PRO A 85 13.00 0.09 -23.76
N GLN A 86 11.74 -0.20 -24.12
CA GLN A 86 11.41 -1.41 -24.84
C GLN A 86 12.20 -1.35 -26.15
N ALA A 87 13.32 -2.08 -26.19
CA ALA A 87 14.23 -2.09 -27.32
C ALA A 87 13.58 -2.89 -28.44
N LEU A 88 12.54 -2.31 -29.05
CA LEU A 88 12.06 -2.76 -30.33
C LEU A 88 13.24 -2.60 -31.28
N PRO A 89 13.69 -3.68 -31.96
CA PRO A 89 14.80 -3.58 -32.88
C PRO A 89 14.43 -2.53 -33.93
N ARG A 90 15.13 -1.39 -33.92
CA ARG A 90 14.96 -0.34 -34.93
C ARG A 90 15.12 -1.01 -36.28
N ARG A 91 14.02 -1.13 -37.04
CA ARG A 91 14.05 -1.69 -38.39
C ARG A 91 15.08 -0.91 -39.18
N ALA A 92 16.10 -1.60 -39.69
CA ALA A 92 17.11 -0.99 -40.53
C ALA A 92 16.41 -0.20 -41.65
N ALA A 93 16.79 1.08 -41.80
CA ALA A 93 16.17 1.95 -42.79
C ALA A 93 16.35 1.33 -44.18
N ARG A 94 15.26 0.83 -44.76
CA ARG A 94 15.23 0.28 -46.13
C ARG A 94 15.30 1.43 -47.13
N ARG A 95 16.49 2.03 -47.26
CA ARG A 95 16.77 3.03 -48.28
C ARG A 95 16.93 2.32 -49.61
N ASN A 96 15.89 2.35 -50.45
CA ASN A 96 16.00 1.99 -51.87
C ASN A 96 16.82 3.06 -52.60
N ARG A 97 18.15 3.03 -52.43
CA ARG A 97 19.09 3.80 -53.27
C ARG A 97 19.30 3.08 -54.59
N GLY A 98 18.22 2.75 -55.29
CA GLY A 98 18.23 1.97 -56.53
C GLY A 98 19.44 2.33 -57.40
N ASN A 99 20.13 1.31 -57.90
CA ASN A 99 21.39 1.52 -58.62
C ASN A 99 21.14 2.39 -59.85
N LEU A 100 21.85 3.51 -59.96
CA LEU A 100 21.70 4.41 -61.10
C LEU A 100 22.20 3.68 -62.38
N PRO A 101 21.37 3.62 -63.45
CA PRO A 101 21.76 3.05 -64.74
C PRO A 101 23.12 3.57 -65.24
N LYS A 102 23.84 2.73 -66.00
CA LYS A 102 25.21 3.04 -66.45
C LYS A 102 25.29 4.27 -67.36
N ASP A 103 24.21 4.57 -68.06
CA ASP A 103 24.15 5.63 -69.08
C ASP A 103 23.81 7.00 -68.50
N LEU A 104 23.46 7.07 -67.21
CA LEU A 104 23.19 8.34 -66.53
C LEU A 104 24.48 8.91 -65.92
N PRO A 105 24.66 10.23 -65.98
CA PRO A 105 25.84 10.89 -65.43
C PRO A 105 25.88 10.73 -63.90
N ARG A 106 27.04 10.35 -63.37
CA ARG A 106 27.31 10.26 -61.93
C ARG A 106 28.09 11.50 -61.52
N ILE A 107 27.51 12.30 -60.64
CA ILE A 107 28.13 13.53 -60.12
C ILE A 107 28.49 13.28 -58.66
N GLU A 108 29.78 13.42 -58.33
CA GLU A 108 30.27 13.41 -56.95
C GLU A 108 30.51 14.85 -56.50
N GLN A 109 29.88 15.24 -55.40
CA GLN A 109 30.09 16.54 -54.77
C GLN A 109 30.64 16.32 -53.38
N VAL A 110 31.86 16.80 -53.15
CA VAL A 110 32.47 16.86 -51.81
C VAL A 110 31.98 18.14 -51.16
N ILE A 111 31.40 18.02 -49.96
CA ILE A 111 30.98 19.15 -49.14
C ILE A 111 31.90 19.15 -47.93
N ASP A 112 32.75 20.16 -47.84
CA ASP A 112 33.59 20.37 -46.67
C ASP A 112 32.79 21.05 -45.55
N PRO A 113 33.06 20.74 -44.27
CA PRO A 113 32.40 21.41 -43.17
C PRO A 113 32.85 22.86 -43.03
N ASP A 114 31.93 23.72 -42.60
CA ASP A 114 32.21 25.16 -42.40
C ASP A 114 33.26 25.43 -41.31
N SER A 115 33.50 24.47 -40.39
CA SER A 115 34.63 24.46 -39.46
C SER A 115 34.98 23.03 -39.01
N LEU A 116 36.23 22.80 -38.59
CA LEU A 116 36.77 21.50 -38.14
C LEU A 116 37.02 21.43 -36.62
N ASP A 117 36.46 22.37 -35.84
CA ASP A 117 36.59 22.42 -34.38
C ASP A 117 35.64 21.46 -33.64
#